data_AF-A0A6P4FDB9-F1
#
_entry.id   AF-A0A6P4FDB9-F1
#
_cell.length_a   1.000
_cell.length_b   1.000
_cell.length_c   1.000
_cell.angle_alpha   90.00
_cell.angle_beta   90.00
_cell.angle_gamma   90.00
#
_symmetry.space_group_name_H-M   'P 1'
#
loop_
_entity.id
_entity.type
_entity.pdbx_description
1 polymer ?
#
loop_
_entity_poly.entity_id
_entity_poly.type
_entity_poly.pdbx_seq_one_letter_code
_entity_poly.pdbx_strand_id
1 'polypeptide(L)'
;MVQRLTLRRRLSYNTRSNKRRIVRTPGGRLVYQYVKKNPTVPRCGQCKEKLHGITPSRPSERPRMSKRLKTVSRTYGGVLCHACLRERIVRAFLIEEQKIVKALKSQREALVKPVKKVVEKKTVKAVAKKTAGKTAGKPGAKVAGKKPAPKGAIKSKK
;
A
#
# COMPACT_ATOMS: atom_id res chain seq x y z
N MET A 1 -3.47 33.85 -47.78
CA MET A 1 -4.30 32.72 -47.29
C MET A 1 -3.38 31.68 -46.64
N VAL A 2 -3.72 31.13 -45.47
CA VAL A 2 -2.90 30.10 -44.80
C VAL A 2 -3.16 28.73 -45.44
N GLN A 3 -2.12 27.90 -45.61
CA GLN A 3 -2.25 26.56 -46.19
C GLN A 3 -3.12 25.65 -45.29
N ARG A 4 -4.25 25.17 -45.83
CA ARG A 4 -5.10 24.17 -45.18
C ARG A 4 -4.45 22.78 -45.25
N LEU A 5 -4.80 21.91 -44.30
CA LEU A 5 -4.14 20.63 -44.09
C LEU A 5 -5.11 19.45 -44.17
N THR A 6 -4.65 18.35 -44.75
CA THR A 6 -5.38 17.10 -44.87
C THR A 6 -4.87 16.05 -43.88
N LEU A 7 -5.78 15.21 -43.38
CA LEU A 7 -5.45 14.10 -42.49
C LEU A 7 -4.78 12.97 -43.29
N ARG A 8 -3.70 12.37 -42.76
CA ARG A 8 -3.01 11.25 -43.42
C ARG A 8 -3.52 9.87 -42.99
N ARG A 9 -4.17 9.76 -41.83
CA ARG A 9 -4.78 8.51 -41.33
C ARG A 9 -6.27 8.52 -41.60
N ARG A 10 -6.86 7.31 -41.73
CA ARG A 10 -8.31 7.10 -41.84
C ARG A 10 -9.11 7.66 -40.65
N LEU A 11 -8.48 7.81 -39.48
CA LEU A 11 -9.11 8.32 -38.27
C LEU A 11 -9.36 9.84 -38.36
N SER A 12 -10.62 10.24 -38.53
CA SER A 12 -11.06 11.63 -38.68
C SER A 12 -11.23 12.37 -37.34
N TYR A 13 -11.79 11.72 -36.33
CA TYR A 13 -12.16 12.35 -35.05
C TYR A 13 -10.96 12.81 -34.20
N ASN A 14 -11.16 13.88 -33.43
CA ASN A 14 -10.15 14.45 -32.52
C ASN A 14 -10.13 13.75 -31.16
N THR A 15 -9.64 12.51 -31.13
CA THR A 15 -9.53 11.72 -29.90
C THR A 15 -8.16 11.90 -29.23
N ARG A 16 -8.04 11.50 -27.95
CA ARG A 16 -6.77 11.61 -27.19
C ARG A 16 -5.59 10.89 -27.86
N SER A 17 -5.83 9.83 -28.63
CA SER A 17 -4.80 9.09 -29.38
C SER A 17 -4.48 9.69 -30.74
N ASN A 18 -5.36 10.53 -31.29
CA ASN A 18 -5.29 11.05 -32.65
C ASN A 18 -4.90 12.53 -32.68
N LYS A 19 -4.03 12.97 -31.76
CA LYS A 19 -3.51 14.34 -31.76
C LYS A 19 -2.54 14.55 -32.93
N ARG A 20 -2.53 15.77 -33.48
CA ARG A 20 -1.74 16.13 -34.66
C ARG A 20 -0.85 17.34 -34.35
N ARG A 21 0.34 17.40 -34.96
CA ARG A 21 1.24 18.56 -34.97
C ARG A 21 1.42 19.01 -36.41
N ILE A 22 1.34 20.32 -36.63
CA ILE A 22 1.64 20.94 -37.93
C ILE A 22 3.16 21.04 -38.05
N VAL A 23 3.73 20.49 -39.11
CA VAL A 23 5.18 20.47 -39.35
C VAL A 23 5.44 20.97 -40.78
N ARG A 24 6.39 21.89 -40.94
CA ARG A 24 6.95 22.27 -42.24
C ARG A 24 7.89 21.17 -42.70
N THR A 25 7.60 20.55 -43.84
CA THR A 25 8.50 19.55 -44.42
C THR A 25 9.64 20.23 -45.17
N PRO A 26 10.76 19.53 -45.42
CA PRO A 26 11.87 20.06 -46.21
C PRO A 26 11.45 20.59 -47.59
N GLY A 27 10.45 19.97 -48.22
CA GLY A 27 9.86 20.43 -49.49
C GLY A 27 8.91 21.64 -49.37
N GLY A 28 8.98 22.40 -48.27
CA GLY A 28 8.22 23.65 -48.09
C GLY A 28 6.71 23.51 -47.85
N ARG A 29 6.18 22.28 -47.71
CA ARG A 29 4.75 22.02 -47.50
C ARG A 29 4.43 21.94 -46.01
N LEU A 30 3.33 22.55 -45.56
CA LEU A 30 2.79 22.28 -44.24
C LEU A 30 2.03 20.96 -44.26
N VAL A 31 2.32 20.06 -43.32
CA VAL A 31 1.61 18.78 -43.21
C VAL A 31 1.37 18.36 -41.75
N TYR A 32 0.29 17.61 -41.51
CA TYR A 32 0.05 16.97 -40.23
C TYR A 32 0.95 15.76 -39.99
N GLN A 33 1.62 15.76 -38.84
CA GLN A 33 2.24 14.57 -38.26
C GLN A 33 1.46 14.12 -37.02
N TYR A 34 1.28 12.81 -36.86
CA TYR A 34 0.53 12.25 -35.74
C TYR A 34 1.42 12.07 -34.52
N VAL A 35 0.99 12.64 -33.40
CA VAL A 35 1.76 12.62 -32.14
C VAL A 35 1.23 11.51 -31.24
N LYS A 36 2.12 10.66 -30.74
CA LYS A 36 1.77 9.68 -29.71
C LYS A 36 1.43 10.42 -28.41
N LYS A 37 0.45 9.92 -27.65
CA LYS A 37 0.19 10.36 -26.26
C LYS A 37 1.50 10.39 -25.46
N ASN A 38 1.76 11.53 -24.82
CA ASN A 38 2.90 11.76 -23.95
C ASN A 38 2.85 10.78 -22.77
N PRO A 39 3.94 10.05 -22.49
CA PRO A 39 4.00 9.15 -21.34
C PRO A 39 4.03 9.93 -20.03
N THR A 40 3.35 9.41 -19.01
CA THR A 40 3.42 9.95 -17.65
C THR A 40 4.68 9.45 -16.94
N VAL A 41 5.30 10.33 -16.15
CA VAL A 41 6.44 9.96 -15.29
C VAL A 41 6.03 8.88 -14.29
N PRO A 42 6.83 7.80 -14.12
CA PRO A 42 6.55 6.78 -13.12
C PRO A 42 6.54 7.40 -11.73
N ARG A 43 5.61 6.94 -10.89
CA ARG A 43 5.36 7.50 -9.56
C ARG A 43 5.70 6.50 -8.47
N CYS A 44 6.07 7.01 -7.31
CA CYS A 44 6.28 6.23 -6.09
C CYS A 44 4.97 5.52 -5.70
N GLY A 45 5.07 4.24 -5.31
CA GLY A 45 3.91 3.42 -4.94
C GLY A 45 3.17 3.88 -3.68
N GLN A 46 3.85 4.59 -2.77
CA GLN A 46 3.25 5.11 -1.53
C GLN A 46 2.87 6.58 -1.67
N CYS A 47 3.87 7.39 -1.96
CA CYS A 47 3.81 8.85 -1.83
C CYS A 47 3.33 9.51 -3.15
N LYS A 48 3.22 8.73 -4.24
CA LYS A 48 2.78 9.15 -5.60
C LYS A 48 3.59 10.30 -6.23
N GLU A 49 4.71 10.65 -5.63
CA GLU A 49 5.72 11.57 -6.17
C GLU A 49 6.39 10.99 -7.41
N LYS A 50 6.94 11.86 -8.25
CA LYS A 50 7.66 11.46 -9.47
C LYS A 50 8.98 10.78 -9.12
N LEU A 51 9.25 9.62 -9.71
CA LEU A 51 10.54 8.93 -9.53
C LEU A 51 11.60 9.58 -10.43
N HIS A 52 12.59 10.20 -9.79
CA HIS A 52 13.74 10.79 -10.47
C HIS A 52 14.69 9.71 -11.01
N GLY A 53 15.32 9.99 -12.15
CA GLY A 53 16.25 9.07 -12.81
C GLY A 53 15.60 8.01 -13.70
N ILE A 54 14.26 7.90 -13.72
CA ILE A 54 13.54 6.95 -14.58
C ILE A 54 12.87 7.68 -15.73
N THR A 55 13.23 7.29 -16.95
CA THR A 55 12.70 7.92 -18.17
C THR A 55 11.21 7.59 -18.38
N PRO A 56 10.33 8.60 -18.58
CA PRO A 56 8.94 8.36 -18.91
C PRO A 56 8.82 7.74 -20.31
N SER A 57 8.28 6.54 -20.39
CA SER A 57 8.10 5.82 -21.66
C SER A 57 6.77 5.07 -21.66
N ARG A 58 6.23 4.82 -22.86
CA ARG A 58 5.07 3.94 -22.99
C ARG A 58 5.46 2.50 -22.63
N PRO A 59 4.54 1.68 -22.10
CA PRO A 59 4.84 0.29 -21.75
C PRO A 59 5.46 -0.52 -22.90
N SER A 60 5.03 -0.29 -24.14
CA SER A 60 5.58 -0.94 -25.34
C SER A 60 6.98 -0.47 -25.74
N GLU A 61 7.42 0.71 -25.28
CA GLU A 61 8.75 1.27 -25.56
C GLU A 61 9.77 0.87 -24.48
N ARG A 62 9.31 0.54 -23.25
CA ARG A 62 10.17 0.07 -22.15
C ARG A 62 11.10 -1.11 -22.49
N PRO A 63 10.68 -2.18 -23.18
CA PRO A 63 11.59 -3.28 -23.50
C PRO A 63 12.69 -2.85 -24.50
N ARG A 64 12.45 -1.82 -25.31
CA ARG A 64 13.41 -1.30 -26.31
C ARG A 64 14.47 -0.37 -25.70
N MET A 65 14.24 0.12 -24.48
CA MET A 65 15.17 1.00 -23.77
C MET A 65 16.23 0.20 -23.00
N SER A 66 17.40 0.79 -22.73
CA SER A 66 18.43 0.19 -21.89
C SER A 66 17.99 0.08 -20.42
N LYS A 67 18.56 -0.86 -19.67
CA LYS A 67 18.22 -1.10 -18.25
C LYS A 67 18.50 0.14 -17.37
N ARG A 68 19.61 0.84 -17.62
CA ARG A 68 20.04 2.03 -16.87
C ARG A 68 19.00 3.16 -16.86
N LEU A 69 18.22 3.32 -17.93
CA LEU A 69 17.20 4.37 -18.04
C LEU A 69 15.87 4.03 -17.35
N LYS A 70 15.73 2.77 -16.89
CA LYS A 70 14.52 2.21 -16.28
C LYS A 70 14.61 2.06 -14.76
N THR A 71 15.82 2.04 -14.21
CA THR A 71 16.07 1.74 -12.80
C THR A 71 17.00 2.75 -12.15
N VAL A 72 16.95 2.80 -10.82
CA VAL A 72 17.97 3.46 -9.99
C VAL A 72 18.75 2.37 -9.25
N SER A 73 20.04 2.56 -9.04
CA SER A 73 20.95 1.54 -8.46
C SER A 73 20.65 1.15 -7.01
N ARG A 74 19.92 1.97 -6.26
CA ARG A 74 19.53 1.67 -4.87
C ARG A 74 18.42 0.60 -4.78
N THR A 75 18.26 0.02 -3.59
CA THR A 75 17.12 -0.86 -3.28
C THR A 75 15.79 -0.15 -3.54
N TYR A 76 14.82 -0.87 -4.10
CA TYR A 76 13.50 -0.33 -4.47
C TYR A 76 13.52 0.91 -5.40
N GLY A 77 14.59 1.14 -6.17
CA GLY A 77 14.79 2.36 -6.97
C GLY A 77 13.68 2.70 -7.99
N GLY A 78 12.95 1.69 -8.47
CA GLY A 78 11.83 1.83 -9.40
C GLY A 78 10.44 1.79 -8.78
N VAL A 79 10.35 1.61 -7.46
CA VAL A 79 9.09 1.37 -6.74
C VAL A 79 8.83 2.46 -5.71
N LEU A 80 9.87 2.86 -4.98
CA LEU A 80 9.80 3.81 -3.87
C LEU A 80 10.67 5.03 -4.12
N CYS A 81 10.23 6.20 -3.66
CA CYS A 81 11.09 7.38 -3.58
C CYS A 81 12.10 7.25 -2.42
N HIS A 82 13.14 8.08 -2.45
CA HIS A 82 14.24 8.04 -1.50
C HIS A 82 13.79 8.33 -0.06
N ALA A 83 12.84 9.25 0.13
CA ALA A 83 12.27 9.56 1.44
C ALA A 83 11.51 8.35 2.03
N CYS A 84 10.55 7.81 1.26
CA CYS A 84 9.72 6.69 1.73
C CYS A 84 10.53 5.38 1.90
N LEU A 85 11.70 5.25 1.23
CA LEU A 85 12.68 4.19 1.48
C LEU A 85 13.37 4.37 2.83
N ARG A 86 13.89 5.57 3.14
CA ARG A 86 14.53 5.87 4.44
C ARG A 86 13.59 5.58 5.61
N GLU A 87 12.35 6.04 5.51
CA GLU A 87 11.33 5.76 6.53
C GLU A 87 11.11 4.26 6.76
N ARG A 88 11.11 3.45 5.68
CA ARG A 88 10.96 2.00 5.81
C ARG A 88 12.13 1.34 6.50
N ILE A 89 13.37 1.76 6.18
CA ILE A 89 14.57 1.22 6.84
C ILE A 89 14.51 1.55 8.33
N VAL A 90 14.26 2.81 8.68
CA VAL A 90 14.21 3.25 10.09
C VAL A 90 13.07 2.55 10.85
N ARG A 91 11.87 2.46 10.24
CA ARG A 91 10.73 1.76 10.87
C ARG A 91 11.01 0.27 11.07
N ALA A 92 11.60 -0.42 10.09
CA ALA A 92 11.94 -1.83 10.21
C ALA A 92 12.92 -2.05 11.38
N PHE A 93 14.00 -1.27 11.42
CA PHE A 93 15.00 -1.32 12.47
C PHE A 93 14.40 -1.08 13.86
N LEU A 94 13.67 0.03 14.05
CA LEU A 94 13.10 0.37 15.36
C LEU A 94 12.05 -0.65 15.84
N ILE A 95 11.26 -1.22 14.92
CA ILE A 95 10.29 -2.26 15.27
C ILE A 95 11.01 -3.53 15.72
N GLU A 96 12.10 -3.91 15.07
CA GLU A 96 12.91 -5.06 15.45
C GLU A 96 13.58 -4.86 16.80
N GLU A 97 14.20 -3.70 17.03
CA GLU A 97 14.81 -3.34 18.32
C GLU A 97 13.77 -3.37 19.45
N GLN A 98 12.60 -2.76 19.25
CA GLN A 98 11.53 -2.80 20.24
C GLN A 98 11.02 -4.22 20.52
N LYS A 99 10.98 -5.09 19.51
CA LYS A 99 10.60 -6.50 19.68
C LYS A 99 11.63 -7.25 20.53
N ILE A 100 12.92 -7.05 20.26
CA ILE A 100 14.02 -7.67 21.03
C ILE A 100 13.97 -7.21 22.48
N VAL A 101 13.84 -5.90 22.73
CA VAL A 101 13.74 -5.35 24.09
C VAL A 101 12.53 -5.91 24.84
N LYS A 102 11.38 -6.01 24.18
CA LYS A 102 10.17 -6.62 24.78
C LYS A 102 10.38 -8.11 25.10
N ALA A 103 11.01 -8.85 24.20
CA ALA A 103 11.33 -10.26 24.41
C ALA A 103 12.25 -10.45 25.63
N LEU A 104 13.35 -9.70 25.70
CA LEU A 104 14.30 -9.76 26.82
C LEU A 104 13.67 -9.37 28.16
N LYS A 105 12.82 -8.32 28.18
CA LYS A 105 12.07 -7.94 29.39
C LYS A 105 11.14 -9.06 29.84
N SER A 106 10.39 -9.66 28.91
CA SER A 106 9.47 -10.76 29.23
C SER A 106 10.19 -12.00 29.76
N GLN A 107 11.35 -12.34 29.18
CA GLN A 107 12.19 -13.44 29.65
C GLN A 107 12.75 -13.17 31.05
N ARG A 108 13.27 -11.95 31.31
CA ARG A 108 13.76 -11.57 32.64
C ARG A 108 12.66 -11.59 33.68
N GLU A 109 11.48 -11.07 33.37
CA GLU A 109 10.33 -11.13 34.30
C GLU A 109 9.91 -12.57 34.61
N ALA A 110 9.94 -13.47 33.63
CA ALA A 110 9.67 -14.88 33.85
C ALA A 110 10.72 -15.55 34.76
N LEU A 111 12.00 -15.18 34.62
CA LEU A 111 13.10 -15.69 35.46
C LEU A 111 13.16 -15.08 36.86
N VAL A 112 12.65 -13.85 37.07
CA VAL A 112 12.68 -13.14 38.37
C VAL A 112 11.43 -13.42 39.22
N LYS A 113 10.29 -13.78 38.61
CA LYS A 113 9.06 -14.17 39.33
C LYS A 113 9.03 -15.56 40.03
N PRO A 114 10.05 -16.45 40.03
CA PRO A 114 9.97 -17.73 40.74
C PRO A 114 10.44 -17.70 42.21
N VAL A 115 10.55 -16.53 42.87
CA VAL A 115 10.82 -16.46 44.32
C VAL A 115 9.78 -15.58 45.03
N LYS A 116 8.55 -16.11 45.17
CA LYS A 116 7.60 -15.85 46.27
C LYS A 116 6.28 -16.58 46.00
N LYS A 117 6.17 -17.80 46.54
CA LYS A 117 4.97 -18.40 47.17
C LYS A 117 5.26 -19.86 47.54
N VAL A 118 6.00 -20.07 48.63
CA VAL A 118 5.93 -21.31 49.43
C VAL A 118 5.94 -20.90 50.92
N VAL A 119 4.77 -20.54 51.44
CA VAL A 119 4.40 -20.48 52.87
C VAL A 119 2.86 -20.54 52.85
N GLU A 120 2.08 -21.43 53.46
CA GLU A 120 2.25 -22.63 54.28
C GLU A 120 0.90 -23.36 54.19
N LYS A 121 0.89 -24.70 54.11
CA LYS A 121 -0.30 -25.51 54.44
C LYS A 121 -0.35 -25.64 55.97
N LYS A 122 -1.40 -25.15 56.61
CA LYS A 122 -1.86 -25.66 57.92
C LYS A 122 -3.34 -26.01 57.85
N THR A 123 -3.60 -27.31 57.99
CA THR A 123 -4.89 -27.96 58.21
C THR A 123 -5.27 -27.89 59.69
N VAL A 124 -6.51 -27.49 60.05
CA VAL A 124 -7.34 -28.11 61.12
C VAL A 124 -8.85 -27.84 60.82
N LYS A 125 -9.71 -28.77 61.26
CA LYS A 125 -11.11 -29.10 60.91
C LYS A 125 -12.23 -28.28 61.58
N ALA A 126 -13.44 -28.41 60.97
CA ALA A 126 -14.81 -28.55 61.54
C ALA A 126 -15.53 -27.31 62.15
N VAL A 127 -16.85 -27.07 62.07
CA VAL A 127 -18.08 -27.72 61.50
C VAL A 127 -19.26 -26.70 61.63
N ALA A 128 -20.35 -26.91 60.86
CA ALA A 128 -21.76 -26.47 61.04
C ALA A 128 -22.20 -25.08 60.47
N LYS A 129 -23.37 -24.86 59.82
CA LYS A 129 -24.54 -25.69 59.44
C LYS A 129 -25.56 -24.83 58.64
N LYS A 130 -26.10 -25.39 57.52
CA LYS A 130 -27.46 -25.21 56.88
C LYS A 130 -27.87 -23.80 56.31
N THR A 131 -28.69 -23.62 55.26
CA THR A 131 -29.59 -24.47 54.45
C THR A 131 -30.11 -23.75 53.18
N ALA A 132 -30.48 -24.58 52.18
CA ALA A 132 -31.65 -24.51 51.28
C ALA A 132 -31.67 -23.65 49.98
N GLY A 133 -31.94 -24.35 48.85
CA GLY A 133 -32.88 -23.87 47.82
C GLY A 133 -32.51 -24.11 46.33
N LYS A 134 -32.99 -25.23 45.75
CA LYS A 134 -33.61 -25.47 44.40
C LYS A 134 -33.25 -24.55 43.19
N THR A 135 -33.16 -24.95 41.91
CA THR A 135 -33.60 -26.10 41.09
C THR A 135 -32.95 -26.06 39.70
N ALA A 136 -33.10 -27.16 38.95
CA ALA A 136 -32.54 -27.51 37.64
C ALA A 136 -32.81 -26.56 36.44
N GLY A 137 -31.95 -26.69 35.41
CA GLY A 137 -32.24 -26.25 34.03
C GLY A 137 -31.02 -26.08 33.11
N LYS A 138 -30.68 -27.10 32.31
CA LYS A 138 -29.99 -26.99 31.00
C LYS A 138 -31.04 -27.45 29.95
N PRO A 139 -30.94 -27.20 28.62
CA PRO A 139 -29.82 -26.66 27.83
C PRO A 139 -30.25 -25.68 26.71
N GLY A 140 -29.31 -25.16 25.91
CA GLY A 140 -29.66 -24.51 24.64
C GLY A 140 -28.52 -23.75 23.97
N ALA A 141 -27.95 -24.36 22.93
CA ALA A 141 -27.04 -23.71 21.99
C ALA A 141 -27.74 -22.60 21.18
N LYS A 142 -27.03 -21.53 20.79
CA LYS A 142 -27.19 -20.92 19.47
C LYS A 142 -26.01 -20.03 19.05
N VAL A 143 -25.78 -20.11 17.75
CA VAL A 143 -24.68 -19.64 16.91
C VAL A 143 -24.87 -18.17 16.49
N ALA A 144 -23.74 -17.53 16.16
CA ALA A 144 -23.54 -16.39 15.26
C ALA A 144 -24.06 -14.98 15.65
N GLY A 145 -23.14 -14.02 15.56
CA GLY A 145 -23.44 -12.59 15.60
C GLY A 145 -22.25 -11.72 15.18
N LYS A 146 -21.92 -11.76 13.89
CA LYS A 146 -20.94 -10.91 13.21
C LYS A 146 -21.44 -9.45 13.27
N LYS A 147 -20.76 -8.55 14.00
CA LYS A 147 -21.11 -7.12 14.03
C LYS A 147 -20.80 -6.44 12.68
N PRO A 148 -21.72 -5.64 12.10
CA PRO A 148 -21.50 -4.92 10.84
C PRO A 148 -20.80 -3.57 11.03
N ALA A 149 -20.07 -3.14 10.00
CA ALA A 149 -19.41 -1.84 9.90
C ALA A 149 -20.41 -0.69 9.60
N PRO A 150 -20.15 0.55 10.06
CA PRO A 150 -21.04 1.69 9.80
C PRO A 150 -20.87 2.24 8.38
N LYS A 151 -22.01 2.56 7.76
CA LYS A 151 -22.17 3.16 6.41
C LYS A 151 -21.72 4.62 6.41
N GLY A 152 -20.98 5.02 5.38
CA GLY A 152 -20.56 6.41 5.13
C GLY A 152 -20.99 6.89 3.74
N ALA A 153 -21.98 7.80 3.75
CA ALA A 153 -22.27 8.92 2.83
C ALA A 153 -22.17 8.75 1.30
N ILE A 154 -23.36 8.88 0.69
CA ILE A 154 -23.64 9.18 -0.71
C ILE A 154 -22.94 10.48 -1.13
N LYS A 155 -22.24 10.49 -2.28
CA LYS A 155 -21.91 11.72 -3.00
C LYS A 155 -22.50 11.68 -4.41
N SER A 156 -23.26 12.73 -4.66
CA SER A 156 -24.03 13.08 -5.84
C SER A 156 -23.16 13.41 -7.05
N LYS A 157 -23.75 13.16 -8.23
CA LYS A 157 -23.27 13.54 -9.55
C LYS A 157 -23.06 15.07 -9.66
N LYS A 158 -21.94 15.45 -10.26
CA LYS A 158 -21.83 16.52 -11.28
C LYS A 158 -20.60 16.24 -12.12
#